data_AF-A0A6C0Y8K5-F1
#
_entry.id   AF-A0A6C0Y8K5-F1
#
_cell.length_a   1.000
_cell.length_b   1.000
_cell.length_c   1.000
_cell.angle_alpha   90.00
_cell.angle_beta   90.00
_cell.angle_gamma   90.00
#
_symmetry.space_group_name_H-M   'P 1'
#
loop_
_entity.id
_entity.type
_entity.pdbx_description
1 polymer ?
#
loop_
_entity_poly.entity_id
_entity_poly.type
_entity_poly.pdbx_seq_one_letter_code
_entity_poly.pdbx_strand_id
1 'polypeptide(L)'
;MSKLIKKRVQYSVDEAISESAEYIIKKVGLTPASVFSMVMAEIAKTGRIPVSNQISDDDFNTAQLIALSHNIPSVKVSNTKSAQAFLNDDGGY
;
A
#
# COMPACT_ATOMS: atom_id res chain seq x y z
N MET A 1 18.02 33.36 -15.04
CA MET A 1 17.12 33.36 -13.86
C MET A 1 16.05 32.31 -14.08
N SER A 2 15.78 31.45 -13.10
CA SER A 2 14.65 30.51 -13.15
C SER A 2 13.34 31.24 -12.87
N LYS A 3 12.35 31.12 -13.78
CA LYS A 3 11.02 31.71 -13.59
C LYS A 3 10.17 30.78 -12.73
N LEU A 4 9.76 31.25 -11.55
CA LEU A 4 8.79 30.54 -10.73
C LEU A 4 7.39 30.76 -11.29
N ILE A 5 6.66 29.67 -11.50
CA ILE A 5 5.26 29.68 -11.95
C ILE A 5 4.40 28.97 -10.92
N LYS A 6 3.19 29.47 -10.67
CA LYS A 6 2.21 28.79 -9.81
C LYS A 6 1.40 27.83 -10.66
N LYS A 7 1.28 26.58 -10.22
CA LYS A 7 0.39 25.56 -10.79
C LYS A 7 -0.50 24.99 -9.70
N ARG A 8 -1.77 24.72 -10.03
CA ARG A 8 -2.72 24.03 -9.16
C ARG A 8 -2.93 22.62 -9.70
N VAL A 9 -2.86 21.63 -8.82
CA VAL A 9 -3.15 20.23 -9.12
C VAL A 9 -4.34 19.82 -8.25
N GLN A 10 -5.36 19.22 -8.87
CA GLN A 10 -6.52 18.64 -8.21
C GLN A 10 -6.64 17.19 -8.66
N TYR A 11 -6.80 16.28 -7.72
CA TYR A 11 -6.94 14.85 -7.98
C TYR A 11 -7.79 14.24 -6.86
N SER A 12 -8.43 13.11 -7.16
CA SER A 12 -9.12 12.29 -6.16
C SER A 12 -8.18 11.21 -5.67
N VAL A 13 -8.23 10.93 -4.37
CA VAL A 13 -7.42 9.90 -3.72
C VAL A 13 -8.27 9.25 -2.64
N ASP A 14 -7.99 7.98 -2.35
CA ASP A 14 -8.55 7.30 -1.19
C ASP A 14 -8.09 7.99 0.10
N GLU A 15 -9.01 8.20 1.03
CA GLU A 15 -8.76 8.94 2.28
C GLU A 15 -7.69 8.26 3.13
N ALA A 16 -7.76 6.94 3.32
CA ALA A 16 -6.81 6.20 4.14
C ALA A 16 -5.40 6.21 3.52
N ILE A 17 -5.31 6.12 2.20
CA ILE A 17 -4.03 6.27 1.48
C ILE A 17 -3.47 7.68 1.67
N SER A 18 -4.31 8.72 1.55
CA SER A 18 -3.90 10.11 1.71
C SER A 18 -3.36 10.39 3.11
N GLU A 19 -4.10 10.00 4.15
CA GLU A 19 -3.70 10.19 5.54
C GLU A 19 -2.38 9.49 5.87
N SER A 20 -2.23 8.24 5.42
CA SER A 20 -1.01 7.45 5.62
C SER A 20 0.20 8.10 4.94
N ALA A 21 0.05 8.49 3.68
CA ALA A 21 1.12 9.15 2.92
C ALA A 21 1.52 10.49 3.56
N GLU A 22 0.54 11.33 3.92
CA GLU A 22 0.80 12.63 4.55
C GLU A 22 1.47 12.50 5.91
N TYR A 23 1.11 11.50 6.70
CA TYR A 23 1.78 11.21 7.98
C TYR A 23 3.27 10.91 7.77
N ILE A 24 3.60 10.05 6.81
CA ILE A 24 5.00 9.68 6.51
C ILE A 24 5.78 10.90 5.99
N ILE A 25 5.20 11.65 5.05
CA ILE A 25 5.79 12.87 4.48
C ILE A 25 6.10 13.88 5.58
N LYS A 26 5.16 14.08 6.50
CA LYS A 26 5.34 15.00 7.65
C LYS A 26 6.42 14.50 8.62
N LYS A 27 6.49 13.18 8.86
CA LYS A 27 7.50 12.57 9.75
C LYS A 27 8.93 12.82 9.27
N VAL A 28 9.15 12.94 7.96
CA VAL A 28 10.46 13.30 7.38
C VAL A 28 10.64 14.81 7.16
N GLY A 29 9.74 15.64 7.71
CA GLY A 29 9.85 17.10 7.66
C GLY A 29 9.48 17.72 6.30
N LEU A 30 8.80 16.97 5.44
CA LEU A 30 8.38 17.42 4.12
C LEU A 30 6.89 17.79 4.09
N THR A 31 6.49 18.43 3.00
CA THR A 31 5.09 18.68 2.65
C THR A 31 4.74 17.98 1.34
N PRO A 32 3.46 17.64 1.08
CA PRO A 32 3.04 17.07 -0.21
C PRO A 32 3.48 17.92 -1.41
N ALA A 33 3.43 19.25 -1.29
CA ALA A 33 3.89 20.17 -2.32
C ALA A 33 5.40 20.07 -2.60
N SER A 34 6.22 19.92 -1.55
CA SER A 34 7.67 19.71 -1.71
C SER A 34 7.99 18.36 -2.36
N VAL A 35 7.28 17.29 -1.97
CA VAL A 35 7.44 15.96 -2.56
C VAL A 35 7.08 15.98 -4.05
N PHE A 36 5.95 16.61 -4.40
CA PHE A 36 5.57 16.80 -5.80
C PHE A 36 6.62 17.56 -6.60
N SER A 37 7.23 18.61 -6.02
CA SER A 37 8.30 19.35 -6.66
C SER A 37 9.55 18.49 -6.88
N MET A 38 9.89 17.62 -5.93
CA MET A 38 11.00 16.66 -6.05
C MET A 38 10.74 15.63 -7.14
N VAL A 39 9.52 15.09 -7.22
CA VAL A 39 9.11 14.16 -8.29
C VAL A 39 9.24 14.82 -9.67
N MET A 40 8.78 16.07 -9.80
CA MET A 40 8.93 16.82 -11.05
C MET A 40 10.40 17.06 -11.43
N ALA A 41 11.26 17.35 -10.44
CA ALA A 41 12.69 17.50 -10.66
C ALA A 41 13.34 16.17 -11.10
N GLU A 42 12.95 15.04 -10.50
CA GLU A 42 13.46 13.71 -10.85
C GLU A 42 13.04 13.30 -12.26
N ILE A 43 11.79 13.58 -12.65
CA ILE A 43 11.31 13.36 -14.03
C ILE A 43 12.13 14.20 -15.01
N ALA A 44 12.32 15.49 -14.72
CA ALA A 44 13.08 16.38 -15.59
C ALA A 44 14.55 15.96 -15.72
N LYS A 45 15.13 15.39 -14.65
CA LYS A 45 16.52 14.92 -14.62
C LYS A 45 16.71 13.59 -15.35
N THR A 46 15.80 12.64 -15.16
CA THR A 46 15.98 11.25 -15.62
C THR A 46 15.21 10.91 -16.89
N GLY A 47 14.20 11.71 -17.25
CA GLY A 47 13.26 11.40 -18.32
C GLY A 47 12.33 10.23 -18.01
N ARG A 48 12.27 9.76 -16.75
CA ARG A 48 11.49 8.60 -16.33
C ARG A 48 10.49 8.99 -15.25
N ILE A 49 9.37 8.29 -15.21
CA ILE A 49 8.39 8.42 -14.13
C ILE A 49 8.95 7.67 -12.90
N PRO A 50 9.16 8.32 -11.75
CA PRO A 50 9.79 7.72 -10.56
C PRO A 50 8.77 6.94 -9.72
N VAL A 51 7.90 6.17 -10.38
CA VAL A 51 7.07 5.15 -9.76
C VAL A 51 7.18 3.88 -10.58
N SER A 52 7.24 2.72 -9.91
CA SER A 52 7.19 1.44 -10.60
C SER A 52 5.74 1.15 -10.99
N ASN A 53 5.50 0.86 -12.27
CA ASN A 53 4.26 0.27 -12.74
C ASN A 53 4.27 -1.27 -12.64
N GLN A 54 5.40 -1.84 -12.24
CA GLN A 54 5.57 -3.26 -11.96
C GLN A 54 5.41 -3.48 -10.46
N ILE A 55 4.52 -4.41 -10.10
CA ILE A 55 4.45 -4.95 -8.75
C ILE A 55 5.75 -5.72 -8.48
N SER A 56 6.33 -5.59 -7.28
CA SER A 56 7.47 -6.43 -6.92
C SER A 56 7.01 -7.88 -6.77
N ASP A 57 7.89 -8.87 -6.96
CA ASP A 57 7.53 -10.27 -6.74
C ASP A 57 7.04 -10.52 -5.31
N ASP A 58 7.62 -9.82 -4.32
CA ASP A 58 7.21 -9.90 -2.92
C ASP A 58 5.79 -9.35 -2.71
N ASP A 59 5.48 -8.19 -3.29
CA ASP A 59 4.15 -7.59 -3.22
C ASP A 59 3.12 -8.45 -3.96
N PHE A 60 3.51 -9.05 -5.09
CA PHE A 60 2.67 -9.95 -5.87
C PHE A 60 2.37 -11.24 -5.10
N ASN A 61 3.40 -11.88 -4.54
CA ASN A 61 3.25 -13.09 -3.73
C ASN A 61 2.43 -12.81 -2.46
N THR A 62 2.62 -11.64 -1.84
CA THR A 62 1.81 -11.21 -0.69
C THR A 62 0.34 -11.01 -1.10
N ALA A 63 0.08 -10.32 -2.21
CA ALA A 63 -1.28 -10.13 -2.72
C ALA A 63 -1.93 -11.47 -3.10
N GLN A 64 -1.16 -12.41 -3.68
CA GLN A 64 -1.62 -13.76 -3.98
C GLN A 64 -1.95 -14.54 -2.71
N LEU A 65 -1.10 -14.49 -1.68
CA LEU A 65 -1.35 -15.14 -0.40
C LEU A 65 -2.61 -14.58 0.27
N ILE A 66 -2.79 -13.25 0.27
CA ILE A 66 -4.00 -12.60 0.78
C ILE A 66 -5.22 -13.09 0.01
N ALA A 67 -5.18 -13.04 -1.32
CA ALA A 67 -6.29 -13.50 -2.15
C ALA A 67 -6.65 -14.98 -1.91
N LEU A 68 -5.64 -15.85 -1.76
CA LEU A 68 -5.83 -17.26 -1.41
C LEU A 68 -6.43 -17.39 0.00
N SER A 69 -5.95 -16.62 0.98
CA SER A 69 -6.44 -16.69 2.36
C SER A 69 -7.93 -16.37 2.50
N HIS A 70 -8.47 -15.51 1.64
CA HIS A 70 -9.91 -15.22 1.60
C HIS A 70 -10.76 -16.41 1.13
N ASN A 71 -10.17 -17.35 0.40
CA ASN A 71 -10.85 -18.53 -0.14
C ASN A 71 -10.56 -19.82 0.65
N ILE A 72 -9.73 -19.76 1.71
CA ILE A 72 -9.46 -20.93 2.55
C ILE A 72 -10.60 -21.06 3.59
N PRO A 73 -11.20 -22.25 3.73
CA PRO A 73 -12.14 -22.53 4.82
C PRO A 73 -11.47 -22.23 6.17
N SER A 74 -12.02 -21.27 6.92
CA SER A 74 -11.51 -20.91 8.24
C SER A 74 -12.48 -21.35 9.32
N VAL A 75 -11.94 -21.98 10.37
CA VAL A 75 -12.71 -22.38 11.55
C VAL A 75 -12.32 -21.50 12.72
N LYS A 76 -13.29 -20.77 13.28
CA LYS A 76 -13.05 -19.93 14.45
C LYS A 76 -13.07 -20.78 15.72
N VAL A 77 -11.89 -20.98 16.31
CA VAL A 77 -11.73 -21.61 17.63
C VAL A 77 -11.79 -20.53 18.70
N SER A 78 -12.77 -20.62 19.60
CA SER A 78 -13.03 -19.58 20.62
C SER A 78 -13.12 -20.12 22.04
N ASN A 79 -13.07 -21.44 22.22
CA ASN A 79 -13.13 -22.09 23.53
C ASN A 79 -12.51 -23.50 23.46
N THR A 80 -12.28 -24.10 24.63
CA THR A 80 -11.60 -25.40 24.76
C THR A 80 -12.31 -26.52 23.98
N LYS A 81 -13.64 -26.46 23.87
CA LYS A 81 -14.43 -27.46 23.13
C LYS A 81 -14.25 -27.33 21.62
N SER A 82 -14.24 -26.11 21.08
CA SER A 82 -13.96 -25.85 19.67
C SER A 82 -12.51 -26.15 19.30
N ALA A 83 -11.57 -25.99 20.25
CA ALA A 83 -10.17 -26.36 20.05
C ALA A 83 -10.01 -27.89 19.92
N GLN A 84 -10.65 -28.66 20.79
CA GLN A 84 -10.64 -30.12 20.69
C GLN A 84 -11.35 -30.62 19.42
N ALA A 85 -12.45 -29.98 19.01
CA ALA A 85 -13.14 -30.33 17.77
C ALA A 85 -12.25 -30.10 16.54
N PHE A 86 -11.51 -28.99 16.49
CA PHE A 86 -10.59 -28.69 15.40
C PHE A 86 -9.39 -29.67 15.35
N LEU A 87 -8.83 -30.02 16.50
CA LEU A 87 -7.66 -30.91 16.57
C LEU A 87 -7.99 -32.38 16.29
N ASN A 88 -9.25 -32.78 16.46
CA ASN A 88 -9.74 -34.15 16.24
C ASN A 88 -10.45 -34.31 14.88
N ASP A 89 -10.43 -33.28 14.03
CA ASP A 89 -11.00 -33.32 12.69
C ASP A 89 -9.95 -33.85 11.72
N ASP A 90 -10.23 -35.00 11.08
CA ASP A 90 -9.33 -35.69 10.14
C ASP A 90 -9.25 -35.00 8.75
N GLY A 91 -9.60 -33.70 8.68
CA GLY A 91 -9.33 -32.84 7.52
C GLY A 91 -10.41 -32.82 6.43
N GLY A 92 -11.69 -33.00 6.80
CA GLY A 92 -12.82 -33.04 5.86
C GLY A 92 -13.30 -31.68 5.31
N TYR A 93 -12.41 -30.73 5.02
CA TYR A 93 -12.73 -29.39 4.49
C TYR A 93 -12.33 -29.22 3.02
#